data_AF-A0A497RTL7-F1
#
_entry.id   AF-A0A497RTL7-F1
#
_cell.length_a   1.000
_cell.length_b   1.000
_cell.length_c   1.000
_cell.angle_alpha   90.00
_cell.angle_beta   90.00
_cell.angle_gamma   90.00
#
_symmetry.space_group_name_H-M   'P 1'
#
loop_
_entity.id
_entity.type
_entity.pdbx_description
1 polymer ?
#
loop_
_entity_poly.entity_id
_entity_poly.type
_entity_poly.pdbx_seq_one_letter_code
_entity_poly.pdbx_strand_id
1 'polypeptide(L)'
;MNIIELKNAILRDIKYFISTLGDLIKLYPGNIDPIFRNLKPKPLGFLRVYLIIIAIPLFLGYYFHFAHYQTNPYSTENSLKLAFIYYLIAISLPMTISYILYLFDVRLVKRKVSYPETLTLFAYAFSFGLLCGIFRTFNETWVLHLLTIMYSIYLIYAALGARFGYERIILPFIFLMLSGGIATMILFRLLVFFLGVPSEYWRFTFF
;
A
#
# COMPACT_ATOMS: atom_id res chain seq x y z
N MET A 1 2.75 -28.94 -9.23
CA MET A 1 3.96 -28.13 -9.47
C MET A 1 5.11 -28.74 -8.68
N ASN A 2 6.19 -29.09 -9.36
CA ASN A 2 7.34 -29.76 -8.73
C ASN A 2 8.18 -28.73 -7.92
N ILE A 3 8.86 -29.16 -6.85
CA ILE A 3 9.76 -28.33 -6.01
C ILE A 3 10.82 -27.59 -6.84
N ILE A 4 11.30 -28.22 -7.91
CA ILE A 4 12.28 -27.61 -8.83
C ILE A 4 11.64 -26.46 -9.63
N GLU A 5 10.39 -26.61 -10.07
CA GLU A 5 9.66 -25.56 -10.79
C GLU A 5 9.32 -24.38 -9.87
N LEU A 6 8.92 -24.67 -8.62
CA LEU A 6 8.66 -23.64 -7.61
C LEU A 6 9.92 -22.84 -7.29
N LYS A 7 11.06 -23.50 -7.09
CA LYS A 7 12.35 -22.86 -6.84
C LYS A 7 12.76 -21.95 -8.00
N ASN A 8 12.60 -22.43 -9.24
CA ASN A 8 12.95 -21.67 -10.44
C ASN A 8 12.00 -20.48 -10.68
N ALA A 9 10.71 -20.63 -10.37
CA ALA A 9 9.75 -19.52 -10.39
C ALA A 9 10.15 -18.45 -9.38
N ILE A 10 10.36 -18.81 -8.11
CA ILE A 10 10.79 -17.88 -7.05
C ILE A 10 12.09 -17.15 -7.43
N LEU A 11 13.10 -17.86 -7.96
CA LEU A 11 14.36 -17.24 -8.38
C LEU A 11 14.18 -16.28 -9.57
N ARG A 12 13.31 -16.62 -10.51
CA ARG A 12 12.97 -15.73 -11.64
C ARG A 12 12.22 -14.49 -11.14
N ASP A 13 11.28 -14.66 -10.22
CA ASP A 13 10.50 -13.57 -9.64
C ASP A 13 11.40 -12.66 -8.79
N ILE A 14 12.33 -13.21 -8.01
CA ILE A 14 13.34 -12.43 -7.27
C ILE A 14 14.28 -11.69 -8.24
N LYS A 15 14.72 -12.30 -9.34
CA LYS A 15 15.57 -11.61 -10.33
C LYS A 15 14.82 -10.48 -11.03
N TYR A 16 13.57 -10.74 -11.43
CA TYR A 16 12.69 -9.73 -12.02
C TYR A 16 12.37 -8.62 -11.01
N PHE A 17 12.19 -8.96 -9.73
CA PHE A 17 12.07 -8.00 -8.63
C PHE A 17 13.29 -7.13 -8.52
N ILE A 18 14.49 -7.71 -8.43
CA ILE A 18 15.73 -6.94 -8.26
C ILE A 18 15.97 -6.03 -9.47
N SER A 19 15.62 -6.49 -10.67
CA SER A 19 15.65 -5.64 -11.87
C SER A 19 14.63 -4.51 -11.77
N THR A 20 13.37 -4.81 -11.44
CA THR A 20 12.28 -3.83 -11.40
C THR A 20 12.44 -2.85 -10.24
N LEU A 21 12.81 -3.33 -9.05
CA LEU A 21 13.22 -2.54 -7.91
C LEU A 21 14.48 -1.75 -8.24
N GLY A 22 15.44 -2.33 -8.95
CA GLY A 22 16.61 -1.64 -9.47
C GLY A 22 16.21 -0.49 -10.39
N ASP A 23 15.22 -0.67 -11.25
CA ASP A 23 14.70 0.33 -12.17
C ASP A 23 13.82 1.37 -11.46
N LEU A 24 13.07 0.97 -10.43
CA LEU A 24 12.31 1.86 -9.54
C LEU A 24 13.21 2.66 -8.58
N ILE A 25 14.33 2.10 -8.16
CA ILE A 25 15.42 2.77 -7.44
C ILE A 25 16.17 3.68 -8.42
N LYS A 26 16.35 3.31 -9.69
CA LYS A 26 16.91 4.22 -10.71
C LYS A 26 15.98 5.39 -11.03
N LEU A 27 14.66 5.24 -10.87
CA LEU A 27 13.69 6.34 -10.90
C LEU A 27 13.86 7.31 -9.70
N TYR A 28 14.53 6.87 -8.63
CA TYR A 28 14.91 7.65 -7.45
C TYR A 28 16.43 7.55 -7.19
N PRO A 29 17.30 8.13 -8.05
CA PRO A 29 18.74 7.94 -7.94
C PRO A 29 19.27 8.67 -6.71
N GLY A 30 19.75 7.92 -5.71
CA GLY A 30 20.46 8.44 -4.53
C GLY A 30 19.63 8.51 -3.24
N ASN A 31 20.08 9.36 -2.31
CA ASN A 31 19.37 9.62 -1.05
C ASN A 31 17.97 10.18 -1.37
N ILE A 32 16.90 9.50 -0.94
CA ILE A 32 15.50 9.92 -1.13
C ILE A 32 15.09 11.07 -0.20
N ASP A 33 15.89 11.35 0.84
CA ASP A 33 15.63 12.41 1.81
C ASP A 33 15.38 13.79 1.19
N PRO A 34 16.17 14.28 0.20
CA PRO A 34 15.96 15.61 -0.40
C PRO A 34 14.59 15.73 -1.07
N ILE A 35 14.04 14.63 -1.59
CA ILE A 35 12.75 14.65 -2.27
C ILE A 35 11.64 14.85 -1.25
N PHE A 36 11.60 14.04 -0.19
CA PHE A 36 10.58 14.16 0.86
C PHE A 36 10.77 15.41 1.72
N ARG A 37 12.02 15.83 1.95
CA ARG A 37 12.35 17.07 2.66
C ARG A 37 11.79 18.29 1.94
N ASN A 38 11.90 18.35 0.61
CA ASN A 38 11.47 19.49 -0.19
C ASN A 38 10.05 19.35 -0.78
N LEU A 39 9.35 18.25 -0.49
CA LEU A 39 8.01 18.00 -1.01
C LEU A 39 7.04 19.09 -0.53
N LYS A 40 6.44 19.81 -1.47
CA LYS A 40 5.46 20.87 -1.18
C LYS A 40 4.06 20.26 -1.01
N PRO A 41 3.28 20.68 0.00
CA PRO A 41 1.89 20.27 0.14
C PRO A 41 1.09 20.51 -1.14
N LYS A 42 0.27 19.54 -1.52
CA LYS A 42 -0.64 19.62 -2.67
C LYS A 42 -2.08 19.85 -2.20
N PRO A 43 -2.95 20.42 -3.05
CA PRO A 43 -4.37 20.56 -2.76
C PRO A 43 -5.04 19.21 -2.49
N LEU A 44 -5.97 19.15 -1.54
CA LEU A 44 -6.66 17.90 -1.16
C LEU A 44 -7.43 17.27 -2.33
N GLY A 45 -8.07 18.09 -3.18
CA GLY A 45 -8.76 17.60 -4.37
C GLY A 45 -7.83 16.85 -5.32
N PHE A 46 -6.64 17.40 -5.55
CA PHE A 46 -5.61 16.74 -6.35
C PHE A 46 -5.16 15.41 -5.73
N LEU A 47 -4.87 15.39 -4.42
CA LEU A 47 -4.40 14.19 -3.72
C LEU A 47 -5.42 13.05 -3.75
N ARG A 48 -6.72 13.35 -3.60
CA ARG A 48 -7.79 12.36 -3.68
C ARG A 48 -7.87 11.75 -5.08
N VAL A 49 -7.87 12.58 -6.12
CA VAL A 49 -7.88 12.12 -7.52
C VAL A 49 -6.63 11.30 -7.83
N TYR A 50 -5.46 11.75 -7.37
CA TYR A 50 -4.20 11.01 -7.51
C TYR A 50 -4.28 9.60 -6.93
N LEU A 51 -4.73 9.47 -5.68
CA LEU A 51 -4.89 8.18 -4.99
C LEU A 51 -5.87 7.25 -5.72
N ILE A 52 -7.00 7.80 -6.20
CA ILE A 52 -8.01 7.06 -6.96
C ILE A 52 -7.40 6.48 -8.25
N ILE A 53 -6.67 7.29 -9.01
CA ILE A 53 -6.10 6.88 -10.30
C ILE A 53 -4.98 5.86 -10.09
N ILE A 54 -4.04 6.14 -9.19
CA ILE A 54 -2.87 5.28 -9.01
C ILE A 54 -3.21 3.92 -8.36
N ALA A 55 -4.38 3.81 -7.72
CA ALA A 55 -4.88 2.55 -7.17
C ALA A 55 -5.63 1.68 -8.20
N ILE A 56 -5.91 2.16 -9.42
CA ILE A 56 -6.59 1.35 -10.46
C ILE A 56 -5.88 0.02 -10.73
N PRO A 57 -4.55 -0.06 -10.84
CA PRO A 57 -3.85 -1.33 -11.01
C PRO A 57 -4.07 -2.31 -9.85
N LEU A 58 -4.29 -1.80 -8.63
CA LEU A 58 -4.69 -2.61 -7.47
C LEU A 58 -6.04 -3.25 -7.66
N PHE A 59 -7.04 -2.45 -8.05
CA PHE A 59 -8.37 -2.98 -8.37
C PHE A 59 -8.29 -4.08 -9.44
N LEU A 60 -7.66 -3.79 -10.57
CA LEU A 60 -7.56 -4.73 -11.69
C LEU A 60 -6.80 -6.01 -11.29
N GLY A 61 -5.65 -5.88 -10.63
CA GLY A 61 -4.84 -7.03 -10.24
C GLY A 61 -5.55 -7.95 -9.26
N TYR A 62 -6.25 -7.40 -8.26
CA TYR A 62 -7.07 -8.19 -7.34
C TYR A 62 -8.26 -8.84 -8.04
N TYR A 63 -8.93 -8.12 -8.96
CA TYR A 63 -10.04 -8.68 -9.73
C TYR A 63 -9.59 -9.89 -10.56
N PHE A 64 -8.56 -9.72 -11.40
CA PHE A 64 -8.06 -10.81 -12.25
C PHE A 64 -7.56 -11.99 -11.41
N HIS A 65 -6.91 -11.71 -10.28
CA HIS A 65 -6.47 -12.76 -9.38
C HIS A 65 -7.64 -13.62 -8.89
N PHE A 66 -8.68 -13.01 -8.32
CA PHE A 66 -9.82 -13.75 -7.77
C PHE A 66 -10.69 -14.41 -8.85
N ALA A 67 -10.86 -13.75 -9.99
CA ALA A 67 -11.75 -14.22 -11.05
C ALA A 67 -11.14 -15.31 -11.94
N HIS A 68 -9.81 -15.37 -12.07
CA HIS A 68 -9.17 -16.21 -13.10
C HIS A 68 -7.94 -17.00 -12.64
N TYR A 69 -7.16 -16.49 -11.69
CA TYR A 69 -5.84 -17.05 -11.37
C TYR A 69 -5.76 -17.72 -10.00
N GLN A 70 -6.87 -17.83 -9.27
CA GLN A 70 -6.96 -18.71 -8.11
C GLN A 70 -7.17 -20.17 -8.52
N THR A 71 -6.71 -21.11 -7.68
CA THR A 71 -6.95 -22.54 -7.85
C THR A 71 -8.44 -22.87 -7.91
N ASN A 72 -9.26 -22.15 -7.14
CA ASN A 72 -10.71 -22.18 -7.19
C ASN A 72 -11.23 -20.74 -7.39
N PRO A 73 -11.34 -20.27 -8.64
CA PRO A 73 -11.77 -18.91 -8.92
C PRO A 73 -13.14 -18.61 -8.33
N TYR A 74 -13.31 -17.39 -7.84
CA TYR A 74 -14.59 -16.95 -7.30
C TYR A 74 -15.54 -16.55 -8.44
N SER A 75 -16.83 -16.41 -8.13
CA SER A 75 -17.74 -15.79 -9.09
C SER A 75 -17.25 -14.38 -9.46
N THR A 76 -17.56 -13.94 -10.69
CA THR A 76 -17.21 -12.59 -11.15
C THR A 76 -17.72 -11.52 -10.19
N GLU A 77 -18.94 -11.70 -9.67
CA GLU A 77 -19.54 -10.78 -8.69
C GLU A 77 -18.70 -10.69 -7.40
N ASN A 78 -18.35 -11.82 -6.79
CA ASN A 78 -17.58 -11.82 -5.54
C ASN A 78 -16.14 -11.34 -5.77
N SER A 79 -15.56 -11.63 -6.93
CA SER A 79 -14.24 -11.13 -7.34
C SER A 79 -14.23 -9.61 -7.46
N LEU A 80 -15.26 -9.02 -8.08
CA LEU A 80 -15.43 -7.56 -8.19
C LEU A 80 -15.61 -6.93 -6.82
N LYS A 81 -16.46 -7.50 -5.96
CA LYS A 81 -16.68 -7.00 -4.60
C LYS A 81 -15.38 -6.98 -3.81
N LEU A 82 -14.62 -8.08 -3.79
CA LEU A 82 -13.34 -8.14 -3.08
C LEU A 82 -12.31 -7.17 -3.66
N ALA A 83 -12.14 -7.12 -4.97
CA ALA A 83 -11.24 -6.17 -5.62
C ALA A 83 -11.58 -4.72 -5.26
N PHE A 84 -12.87 -4.40 -5.23
CA PHE A 84 -13.36 -3.09 -4.83
C PHE A 84 -13.08 -2.78 -3.34
N ILE A 85 -13.22 -3.76 -2.45
CA ILE A 85 -12.85 -3.63 -1.03
C ILE A 85 -11.36 -3.31 -0.88
N TYR A 86 -10.48 -4.08 -1.52
CA TYR A 86 -9.04 -3.84 -1.48
C TYR A 86 -8.67 -2.47 -2.05
N TYR A 87 -9.31 -2.07 -3.15
CA TYR A 87 -9.16 -0.74 -3.75
C TYR A 87 -9.54 0.40 -2.79
N LEU A 88 -10.71 0.31 -2.16
CA LEU A 88 -11.17 1.32 -1.20
C LEU A 88 -10.27 1.41 0.03
N ILE A 89 -9.81 0.27 0.56
CA ILE A 89 -8.88 0.23 1.68
C ILE A 89 -7.56 0.89 1.30
N ALA A 90 -7.01 0.55 0.13
CA ALA A 90 -5.74 1.07 -0.34
C ALA A 90 -5.76 2.60 -0.46
N ILE A 91 -6.84 3.18 -0.95
CA ILE A 91 -7.02 4.65 -1.04
C ILE A 91 -7.24 5.28 0.33
N SER A 92 -7.99 4.61 1.19
CA SER A 92 -8.35 5.14 2.52
C SER A 92 -7.16 5.12 3.48
N LEU A 93 -6.25 4.16 3.36
CA LEU A 93 -5.09 4.00 4.25
C LEU A 93 -4.21 5.27 4.36
N PRO A 94 -3.67 5.84 3.26
CA PRO A 94 -2.87 7.06 3.34
C PRO A 94 -3.67 8.25 3.88
N MET A 95 -4.99 8.31 3.64
CA MET A 95 -5.87 9.35 4.21
C MET A 95 -6.02 9.20 5.72
N THR A 96 -6.23 7.98 6.20
CA THR A 96 -6.38 7.66 7.63
C THR A 96 -5.08 7.91 8.38
N ILE A 97 -3.95 7.39 7.90
CA ILE A 97 -2.65 7.60 8.55
C ILE A 97 -2.28 9.09 8.54
N SER A 98 -2.53 9.79 7.43
CA SER A 98 -2.36 11.25 7.35
C SER A 98 -3.20 11.99 8.38
N TYR A 99 -4.44 11.57 8.59
CA TYR A 99 -5.36 12.18 9.53
C TYR A 99 -4.94 11.91 10.98
N ILE A 100 -4.49 10.70 11.29
CA ILE A 100 -3.93 10.35 12.60
C ILE A 100 -2.70 11.20 12.89
N LEU A 101 -1.74 11.30 11.95
CA LEU A 101 -0.57 12.14 12.14
C LEU A 101 -0.94 13.61 12.33
N TYR A 102 -1.95 14.10 11.60
CA TYR A 102 -2.47 15.46 11.76
C TYR A 102 -3.07 15.69 13.16
N LEU A 103 -3.88 14.77 13.68
CA LEU A 103 -4.51 14.89 15.00
C LEU A 103 -3.51 14.82 16.16
N PHE A 104 -2.45 14.04 15.99
CA PHE A 104 -1.44 13.82 17.02
C PHE A 104 -0.12 14.54 16.71
N ASP A 105 -0.13 15.54 15.84
CA ASP A 105 1.06 16.19 15.27
C ASP A 105 2.08 16.67 16.29
N VAL A 106 1.68 17.55 17.22
CA VAL A 106 2.56 18.10 18.24
C VAL A 106 3.06 17.01 19.19
N ARG A 107 2.26 15.97 19.43
CA ARG A 107 2.62 14.87 20.34
C ARG A 107 3.59 13.87 19.69
N LEU A 108 3.44 13.61 18.39
CA LEU A 108 4.22 12.63 17.65
C LEU A 108 5.48 13.24 17.02
N VAL A 109 5.35 14.38 16.35
CA VAL A 109 6.44 14.98 15.56
C VAL A 109 6.90 16.34 16.09
N LYS A 110 6.42 16.74 17.28
CA LYS A 110 6.84 17.96 18.01
C LYS A 110 6.67 19.26 17.22
N ARG A 111 5.83 19.25 16.18
CA ARG A 111 5.45 20.44 15.42
C ARG A 111 4.02 20.31 14.92
N LYS A 112 3.39 21.44 14.65
CA LYS A 112 2.10 21.46 13.96
C LYS A 112 2.30 21.13 12.49
N VAL A 113 1.51 20.21 11.96
CA VAL A 113 1.47 19.88 10.53
C VAL A 113 0.08 20.06 9.99
N SER A 114 -0.04 20.43 8.72
CA SER A 114 -1.34 20.53 8.07
C SER A 114 -1.76 19.17 7.50
N TYR A 115 -3.06 18.87 7.47
CA TYR A 115 -3.56 17.65 6.83
C TYR A 115 -3.13 17.52 5.34
N PRO A 116 -3.15 18.59 4.51
CA PRO A 116 -2.61 18.52 3.16
C PRO A 116 -1.12 18.16 3.09
N GLU A 117 -0.33 18.62 4.05
CA GLU A 117 1.10 18.27 4.13
C GLU A 117 1.28 16.77 4.43
N THR A 118 0.61 16.23 5.45
CA THR A 118 0.75 14.82 5.80
C THR A 118 0.20 13.94 4.69
N LEU A 119 -0.94 14.29 4.09
CA LEU A 119 -1.52 13.51 3.00
C LEU A 119 -0.63 13.51 1.77
N THR A 120 0.01 14.64 1.46
CA THR A 120 1.00 14.69 0.37
C THR A 120 2.14 13.71 0.67
N LEU A 121 2.70 13.74 1.88
CA LEU A 121 3.79 12.85 2.26
C LEU A 121 3.40 11.37 2.09
N PHE A 122 2.27 10.95 2.65
CA PHE A 122 1.81 9.56 2.59
C PHE A 122 1.36 9.14 1.20
N ALA A 123 0.69 10.00 0.43
CA ALA A 123 0.26 9.65 -0.93
C ALA A 123 1.45 9.34 -1.85
N TYR A 124 2.51 10.15 -1.78
CA TYR A 124 3.71 9.91 -2.58
C TYR A 124 4.53 8.71 -2.05
N ALA A 125 4.72 8.58 -0.73
CA ALA A 125 5.45 7.45 -0.16
C ALA A 125 4.73 6.10 -0.37
N PHE A 126 3.41 6.08 -0.33
CA PHE A 126 2.60 4.87 -0.51
C PHE A 126 2.25 4.55 -1.97
N SER A 127 2.72 5.36 -2.93
CA SER A 127 2.39 5.20 -4.35
C SER A 127 2.76 3.81 -4.90
N PHE A 128 3.90 3.26 -4.47
CA PHE A 128 4.32 1.90 -4.82
C PHE A 128 3.35 0.84 -4.28
N GLY A 129 2.82 1.04 -3.08
CA GLY A 129 1.85 0.17 -2.43
C GLY A 129 0.50 0.20 -3.14
N LEU A 130 0.19 1.25 -3.87
CA LEU A 130 -0.98 1.32 -4.75
C LEU A 130 -0.73 0.65 -6.09
N LEU A 131 0.49 0.76 -6.63
CA LEU A 131 0.88 0.12 -7.89
C LEU A 131 1.15 -1.39 -7.76
N CYS A 132 1.36 -1.90 -6.54
CA CYS A 132 1.68 -3.31 -6.29
C CYS A 132 0.63 -4.30 -6.81
N GLY A 133 -0.58 -3.81 -7.11
CA GLY A 133 -1.66 -4.53 -7.77
C GLY A 133 -1.27 -5.28 -9.02
N ILE A 134 -0.38 -4.72 -9.84
CA ILE A 134 0.06 -5.33 -11.11
C ILE A 134 0.61 -6.74 -10.86
N PHE A 135 1.36 -6.89 -9.76
CA PHE A 135 1.95 -8.15 -9.33
C PHE A 135 0.99 -9.06 -8.57
N ARG A 136 -0.22 -8.61 -8.23
CA ARG A 136 -1.21 -9.44 -7.55
C ARG A 136 -1.91 -10.40 -8.50
N THR A 137 -1.96 -10.04 -9.78
CA THR A 137 -2.67 -10.75 -10.86
C THR A 137 -2.36 -12.25 -10.88
N PHE A 138 -1.08 -12.61 -10.84
CA PHE A 138 -0.60 -14.00 -10.92
C PHE A 138 -0.11 -14.48 -9.54
N ASN A 139 -0.18 -15.80 -9.30
CA ASN A 139 0.31 -16.37 -8.04
C ASN A 139 1.83 -16.32 -7.93
N GLU A 140 2.50 -16.47 -9.06
CA GLU A 140 3.96 -16.42 -9.21
C GLU A 140 4.49 -15.06 -8.76
N THR A 141 3.80 -13.97 -9.11
CA THR A 141 4.22 -12.61 -8.80
C THR A 141 3.82 -12.15 -7.38
N TRP A 142 3.24 -13.01 -6.54
CA TRP A 142 2.84 -12.66 -5.17
C TRP A 142 4.01 -12.12 -4.32
N VAL A 143 5.22 -12.66 -4.50
CA VAL A 143 6.41 -12.17 -3.79
C VAL A 143 6.72 -10.72 -4.16
N LEU A 144 6.57 -10.35 -5.44
CA LEU A 144 6.73 -8.98 -5.92
C LEU A 144 5.70 -8.04 -5.30
N HIS A 145 4.46 -8.51 -5.17
CA HIS A 145 3.38 -7.77 -4.52
C HIS A 145 3.75 -7.41 -3.07
N LEU A 146 4.16 -8.40 -2.27
CA LEU A 146 4.58 -8.20 -0.89
C LEU A 146 5.81 -7.28 -0.76
N LEU A 147 6.84 -7.50 -1.57
CA LEU A 147 8.05 -6.69 -1.51
C LEU A 147 7.79 -5.23 -1.89
N THR A 148 6.86 -4.97 -2.83
CA THR A 148 6.46 -3.59 -3.19
C THR A 148 5.73 -2.90 -2.02
N ILE A 149 4.91 -3.65 -1.27
CA ILE A 149 4.28 -3.14 -0.04
C ILE A 149 5.36 -2.83 1.01
N MET A 150 6.32 -3.74 1.24
CA MET A 150 7.42 -3.52 2.18
C MET A 150 8.27 -2.30 1.80
N TYR A 151 8.55 -2.12 0.51
CA TYR A 151 9.27 -0.95 0.01
C TYR A 151 8.49 0.35 0.29
N SER A 152 7.16 0.32 0.16
CA SER A 152 6.30 1.47 0.47
C SER A 152 6.31 1.81 1.97
N ILE A 153 6.34 0.79 2.83
CA ILE A 153 6.49 0.97 4.28
C ILE A 153 7.84 1.62 4.61
N TYR A 154 8.92 1.16 3.96
CA TYR A 154 10.23 1.80 4.05
C TYR A 154 10.20 3.26 3.58
N LEU A 155 9.57 3.56 2.44
CA LEU A 155 9.43 4.93 1.95
C LEU A 155 8.64 5.81 2.91
N ILE A 156 7.61 5.28 3.59
CA ILE A 156 6.89 6.02 4.63
C ILE A 156 7.83 6.37 5.78
N TYR A 157 8.61 5.40 6.27
CA TYR A 157 9.61 5.66 7.33
C TYR A 157 10.62 6.73 6.91
N ALA A 158 11.19 6.60 5.72
CA ALA A 158 12.16 7.55 5.19
C ALA A 158 11.54 8.93 4.97
N ALA A 159 10.31 9.01 4.46
CA ALA A 159 9.59 10.26 4.26
C ALA A 159 9.35 11.00 5.57
N LEU A 160 8.95 10.29 6.63
CA LEU A 160 8.79 10.85 7.96
C LEU A 160 10.15 11.32 8.52
N GLY A 161 11.19 10.50 8.44
CA GLY A 161 12.53 10.84 8.92
C GLY A 161 13.14 12.05 8.20
N ALA A 162 13.01 12.11 6.88
CA ALA A 162 13.46 13.24 6.07
C ALA A 162 12.72 14.55 6.38
N ARG A 163 11.43 14.46 6.76
CA ARG A 163 10.56 15.62 7.03
C ARG A 163 10.62 16.12 8.47
N PHE A 164 10.82 15.21 9.43
CA PHE A 164 10.68 15.48 10.86
C PHE A 164 11.92 15.14 11.71
N GLY A 165 12.95 14.52 11.12
CA GLY A 165 14.17 14.07 11.81
C GLY A 165 14.10 12.58 12.17
N TYR A 166 15.15 11.82 11.84
CA TYR A 166 15.21 10.37 12.06
C TYR A 166 15.32 9.99 13.54
N GLU A 167 15.93 10.86 14.34
CA GLU A 167 16.23 10.63 15.77
C GLU A 167 14.99 10.40 16.65
N ARG A 168 13.79 10.76 16.16
CA ARG A 168 12.54 10.74 16.94
C ARG A 168 11.40 9.99 16.25
N ILE A 169 11.60 9.46 15.05
CA ILE A 169 10.49 9.05 14.18
C ILE A 169 10.06 7.59 14.31
N ILE A 170 10.88 6.75 14.93
CA ILE A 170 10.60 5.32 15.11
C ILE A 170 9.28 5.11 15.86
N LEU A 171 9.08 5.79 16.99
CA LEU A 171 7.87 5.62 17.79
C LEU A 171 6.60 6.14 17.08
N PRO A 172 6.59 7.36 16.49
CA PRO A 172 5.51 7.80 15.61
C PRO A 172 5.22 6.85 14.46
N PHE A 173 6.26 6.33 13.80
CA PHE A 173 6.12 5.40 12.70
C PHE A 173 5.42 4.11 13.14
N ILE A 174 5.86 3.48 14.23
CA ILE A 174 5.22 2.27 14.80
C ILE A 174 3.76 2.56 15.16
N PHE A 175 3.49 3.68 15.84
CA PHE A 175 2.14 4.08 16.22
C PHE A 175 1.23 4.24 14.99
N LEU A 176 1.72 4.89 13.93
CA LEU A 176 0.99 5.08 12.68
C LEU A 176 0.73 3.76 11.94
N MET A 177 1.69 2.83 11.93
CA MET A 177 1.51 1.52 11.32
C MET A 177 0.48 0.67 12.08
N LEU A 178 0.55 0.65 13.41
CA LEU A 178 -0.42 -0.09 14.23
C LEU A 178 -1.83 0.48 14.11
N SER A 179 -1.97 1.79 14.22
CA SER A 179 -3.28 2.45 14.10
C SER A 179 -3.85 2.35 12.68
N GLY A 180 -3.00 2.43 11.65
CA GLY A 180 -3.37 2.15 10.26
C GLY A 180 -3.87 0.72 10.08
N GLY A 181 -3.17 -0.27 10.62
CA GLY A 181 -3.58 -1.69 10.58
C GLY A 181 -4.91 -1.96 11.27
N ILE A 182 -5.14 -1.38 12.45
CA ILE A 182 -6.43 -1.48 13.15
C ILE A 182 -7.55 -0.87 12.29
N ALA A 183 -7.31 0.33 11.74
CA ALA A 183 -8.31 1.02 10.93
C ALA A 183 -8.65 0.25 9.64
N THR A 184 -7.66 -0.37 8.98
CA THR A 184 -7.92 -1.18 7.79
C THR A 184 -8.66 -2.47 8.11
N MET A 185 -8.37 -3.13 9.23
CA MET A 185 -9.13 -4.30 9.67
C MET A 185 -10.60 -3.96 9.92
N ILE A 186 -10.88 -2.85 10.61
CA ILE A 186 -12.25 -2.38 10.86
C ILE A 186 -12.94 -2.07 9.53
N LEU A 187 -12.29 -1.29 8.67
CA LEU A 187 -12.84 -0.91 7.37
C LEU A 187 -13.11 -2.13 6.48
N PHE A 188 -12.20 -3.10 6.44
CA PHE A 188 -12.38 -4.35 5.70
C PHE A 188 -13.63 -5.09 6.17
N ARG A 189 -13.80 -5.29 7.48
CA ARG A 189 -14.97 -6.00 8.02
C ARG A 189 -16.28 -5.27 7.71
N LEU A 190 -16.29 -3.95 7.81
CA LEU A 190 -17.45 -3.14 7.45
C LEU A 190 -17.80 -3.29 5.97
N LEU A 191 -16.82 -3.12 5.07
CA LEU A 191 -17.06 -3.18 3.63
C LEU A 191 -17.50 -4.58 3.18
N VAL A 192 -16.89 -5.63 3.72
CA VAL A 192 -17.28 -7.02 3.48
C VAL A 192 -18.73 -7.28 3.91
N PHE A 193 -19.11 -6.79 5.11
CA PHE A 193 -20.47 -6.89 5.63
C PHE A 193 -21.47 -6.16 4.72
N PHE A 194 -21.18 -4.90 4.37
CA PHE A 194 -22.06 -4.08 3.52
C PHE A 194 -22.21 -4.62 2.09
N LEU A 195 -21.16 -5.20 1.52
CA LEU A 195 -21.19 -5.78 0.18
C LEU A 195 -21.68 -7.24 0.15
N GLY A 196 -21.94 -7.83 1.32
CA GLY A 196 -22.45 -9.18 1.46
C GLY A 196 -21.51 -10.24 0.88
N VAL A 197 -20.20 -10.08 1.04
CA VAL A 197 -19.23 -11.08 0.55
C VAL A 197 -19.26 -12.30 1.47
N PRO A 198 -19.52 -13.52 0.94
CA PRO A 198 -19.57 -14.73 1.76
C PRO A 198 -18.26 -14.98 2.52
N SER A 199 -18.38 -15.44 3.77
CA SER A 199 -17.23 -15.60 4.69
C SER A 199 -16.18 -16.59 4.20
N GLU A 200 -16.56 -17.58 3.40
CA GLU A 200 -15.64 -18.52 2.77
C GLU A 200 -14.55 -17.85 1.93
N TYR A 201 -14.82 -16.66 1.39
CA TYR A 201 -13.88 -15.93 0.54
C TYR A 201 -12.91 -15.01 1.29
N TRP A 202 -13.14 -14.78 2.60
CA TRP A 202 -12.30 -13.84 3.37
C TRP A 202 -12.00 -14.25 4.82
N ARG A 203 -12.56 -15.36 5.31
CA ARG A 203 -12.30 -15.85 6.69
C ARG A 203 -10.84 -16.17 6.98
N PHE A 204 -10.03 -16.41 5.93
CA PHE A 204 -8.60 -16.70 6.03
C PHE A 204 -7.72 -15.59 5.46
N THR A 205 -8.28 -14.51 4.93
CA THR A 205 -7.49 -13.32 4.58
C THR A 205 -7.26 -12.51 5.85
N PHE A 206 -6.25 -12.93 6.61
CA PHE A 206 -5.60 -12.07 7.58
C PHE A 206 -4.41 -11.39 6.90
N PHE A 207 -4.39 -10.06 7.00
CA PHE A 207 -3.13 -9.30 6.93
C PHE A 207 -2.29 -9.62 8.16
#